data_AF-A0A284RQ69-F1
#
_entry.id   AF-A0A284RQ69-F1
#
_cell.length_a   1.000
_cell.length_b   1.000
_cell.length_c   1.000
_cell.angle_alpha   90.00
_cell.angle_beta   90.00
_cell.angle_gamma   90.00
#
_symmetry.space_group_name_H-M   'P 1'
#
loop_
_entity.id
_entity.type
_entity.pdbx_description
1 polymer ?
#
loop_
_entity_poly.entity_id
_entity_poly.type
_entity_poly.pdbx_seq_one_letter_code
_entity_poly.pdbx_strand_id
1 'polypeptide(L)'
;MLVHASTVFSRSSTAILNHISQLAGQYSRHHLLFSLSPNVDAPELSQLVQNLTTFSSNVVGCLSAPVSVGMVSCSLAIFDGNGVPFRSTIPGVPSPQVGRWHSFRKKDKDTPSFEEEYGEGVDWTDVWSKRTSTLELPGSLQDLQRDSVDALIYFSDAAPEGLRSSFHANFPAASKLGLVPTSTPFITGRPVTLFQNQRIWDSGAVGVALTNAKNVRSMLDYHGLVSLSSVMTVTETEGNLVNTLDRRNPTQLLLSAIREHNLAVTSLKTEEEFYMMTEDTQIAYTITAGDPSRGTISLNTDQGPGVGSRVRFYHRPKSSLGRKLTFEAPRATMFKFMVADDSVSVQSDAIVNGLFFSASENGFLYQQHAACTIPGATATLEIE
;
A
#
# COMPACT_ATOMS: atom_id res chain seq x y z
N MET A 1 -21.48 8.97 1.60
CA MET A 1 -20.79 10.22 1.37
C MET A 1 -19.83 10.43 2.51
N LEU A 2 -18.62 10.85 2.16
CA LEU A 2 -17.64 11.32 3.14
C LEU A 2 -18.12 12.66 3.68
N VAL A 3 -18.35 12.74 4.99
CA VAL A 3 -18.85 13.96 5.65
C VAL A 3 -17.76 14.72 6.40
N HIS A 4 -16.65 14.05 6.70
CA HIS A 4 -15.50 14.66 7.35
C HIS A 4 -14.25 13.83 7.07
N ALA A 5 -13.12 14.49 6.84
CA ALA A 5 -11.80 13.89 6.91
C ALA A 5 -10.85 14.84 7.64
N SER A 6 -9.98 14.30 8.49
CA SER A 6 -8.93 15.09 9.11
C SER A 6 -7.76 14.23 9.56
N THR A 7 -6.56 14.79 9.52
CA THR A 7 -5.38 14.23 10.16
C THR A 7 -4.89 15.14 11.25
N VAL A 8 -4.72 14.59 12.44
CA VAL A 8 -4.08 15.25 13.59
C VAL A 8 -2.64 14.79 13.67
N PHE A 9 -1.74 15.75 13.65
CA PHE A 9 -0.32 15.60 13.92
C PHE A 9 -0.04 16.27 15.26
N SER A 10 0.39 15.52 16.27
CA SER A 10 0.56 16.05 17.63
C SER A 10 1.66 15.33 18.40
N ARG A 11 2.40 16.06 19.21
CA ARG A 11 3.32 15.47 20.21
C ARG A 11 2.59 15.04 21.49
N SER A 12 1.34 15.47 21.66
CA SER A 12 0.49 15.17 22.81
C SER A 12 -0.71 14.32 22.40
N SER A 13 -0.88 13.17 23.05
CA SER A 13 -2.07 12.32 22.92
C SER A 13 -3.36 13.03 23.35
N THR A 14 -3.28 13.98 24.29
CA THR A 14 -4.41 14.78 24.76
C THR A 14 -5.06 15.59 23.64
N ALA A 15 -4.27 16.21 22.77
CA ALA A 15 -4.81 16.97 21.63
C ALA A 15 -5.57 16.06 20.66
N ILE A 16 -5.07 14.84 20.44
CA ILE A 16 -5.73 13.84 19.60
C ILE A 16 -7.04 13.36 20.26
N LEU A 17 -7.01 13.06 21.55
CA LEU A 17 -8.20 12.63 22.31
C LEU A 17 -9.31 13.70 22.31
N ASN A 18 -8.95 14.97 22.46
CA ASN A 18 -9.89 16.09 22.40
C ASN A 18 -10.56 16.16 21.02
N HIS A 19 -9.78 16.02 19.94
CA HIS A 19 -10.30 16.01 18.58
C HIS A 19 -11.22 14.81 18.31
N ILE A 20 -10.83 13.61 18.75
CA ILE A 20 -11.68 12.41 18.65
C ILE A 20 -12.99 12.60 19.39
N SER A 21 -12.95 13.13 20.62
CA SER A 21 -14.13 13.34 21.46
C SER A 21 -15.08 14.38 20.86
N GLN A 22 -14.55 15.48 20.29
CA GLN A 22 -15.34 16.48 19.58
C GLN A 22 -16.08 15.86 18.39
N LEU A 23 -15.38 15.08 17.57
CA LEU A 23 -15.99 14.42 16.40
C LEU A 23 -16.97 13.32 16.81
N ALA A 24 -16.70 12.57 17.88
CA ALA A 24 -17.61 11.54 18.38
C ALA A 24 -18.96 12.13 18.82
N GLY A 25 -18.91 13.29 19.49
CA GLY A 25 -20.12 14.02 19.87
C GLY A 25 -21.00 14.44 18.69
N GLN A 26 -20.38 14.76 17.55
CA GLN A 26 -21.07 15.19 16.33
C GLN A 26 -21.50 14.03 15.43
N TYR A 27 -20.71 12.96 15.37
CA TYR A 27 -20.81 11.92 14.34
C TYR A 27 -21.00 10.49 14.87
N SER A 28 -21.44 10.30 16.12
CA SER A 28 -21.64 8.97 16.76
C SER A 28 -22.46 7.92 15.97
N ARG A 29 -23.29 8.34 15.01
CA ARG A 29 -24.10 7.45 14.14
C ARG A 29 -23.45 7.12 12.79
N HIS A 30 -22.26 7.65 12.51
CA HIS A 30 -21.57 7.52 11.23
C HIS A 30 -20.55 6.38 11.25
N HIS A 31 -20.12 5.94 10.07
CA HIS A 31 -19.02 5.00 9.94
C HIS A 31 -17.69 5.72 10.09
N LEU A 32 -16.75 5.15 10.85
CA LEU A 32 -15.41 5.70 11.02
C LEU A 32 -14.38 4.78 10.33
N LEU A 33 -13.55 5.38 9.47
CA LEU A 33 -12.26 4.83 9.07
C LEU A 33 -11.17 5.60 9.81
N PHE A 34 -10.22 4.92 10.45
CA PHE A 34 -9.09 5.56 11.11
C PHE A 34 -7.74 4.91 10.83
N SER A 35 -6.67 5.69 10.94
CA SER A 35 -5.31 5.18 11.11
C SER A 35 -4.63 5.89 12.27
N LEU A 36 -3.84 5.16 13.05
CA LEU A 36 -3.15 5.68 14.23
C LEU A 36 -1.70 5.22 14.23
N SER A 37 -0.76 6.15 14.35
CA SER A 37 0.63 5.78 14.61
C SER A 37 0.84 5.45 16.09
N PRO A 38 1.48 4.31 16.41
CA PRO A 38 1.57 3.81 17.79
C PRO A 38 2.78 4.34 18.58
N ASN A 39 3.33 5.50 18.18
CA ASN A 39 4.56 6.06 18.76
C ASN A 39 4.29 6.91 20.03
N VAL A 40 3.53 6.33 20.95
CA VAL A 40 3.24 6.81 22.32
C VAL A 40 3.36 5.66 23.30
N ASP A 41 3.43 5.97 24.58
CA ASP A 41 3.45 4.97 25.64
C ASP A 41 2.17 4.12 25.63
N ALA A 42 2.32 2.85 26.04
CA ALA A 42 1.24 1.85 25.96
C ALA A 42 -0.09 2.26 26.64
N PRO A 43 -0.11 2.96 27.80
CA PRO A 43 -1.36 3.43 28.39
C PRO A 43 -2.08 4.47 27.52
N GLU A 44 -1.32 5.41 26.94
CA GLU A 44 -1.87 6.44 26.06
C GLU A 44 -2.39 5.83 24.75
N LEU A 45 -1.63 4.88 24.19
CA LEU A 45 -2.07 4.13 23.00
C LEU A 45 -3.39 3.40 23.26
N SER A 46 -3.50 2.75 24.42
CA SER A 46 -4.71 2.02 24.81
C SER A 46 -5.92 2.95 24.93
N GLN A 47 -5.73 4.14 25.50
CA GLN A 47 -6.77 5.15 25.62
C GLN A 47 -7.22 5.67 24.24
N LEU A 48 -6.27 5.96 23.35
CA LEU A 48 -6.56 6.40 21.98
C LEU A 48 -7.34 5.34 21.21
N VAL A 49 -6.87 4.09 21.22
CA VAL A 49 -7.53 2.95 20.57
C VAL A 49 -8.93 2.73 21.13
N GLN A 50 -9.12 2.82 22.45
CA GLN A 50 -10.44 2.70 23.06
C GLN A 50 -11.41 3.77 22.55
N ASN A 51 -10.99 5.04 22.50
CA ASN A 51 -11.84 6.13 22.01
C ASN A 51 -12.18 5.98 20.52
N LEU A 52 -11.23 5.52 19.69
CA LEU A 52 -11.46 5.27 18.27
C LEU A 52 -12.42 4.10 18.03
N THR A 53 -12.20 2.97 18.71
CA THR A 53 -12.99 1.73 18.52
C THR A 53 -14.39 1.79 19.14
N THR A 54 -14.65 2.77 20.01
CA THR A 54 -15.97 3.06 20.61
C THR A 54 -16.64 4.29 20.02
N PHE A 55 -16.04 4.93 19.01
CA PHE A 55 -16.54 6.14 18.38
C PHE A 55 -17.96 5.99 17.83
N SER A 56 -18.25 4.85 17.19
CA SER A 56 -19.57 4.49 16.66
C SER A 56 -19.74 2.97 16.61
N SER A 57 -20.89 2.50 16.11
CA SER A 57 -21.18 1.07 15.94
C SER A 57 -20.40 0.42 14.79
N ASN A 58 -19.80 1.23 13.91
CA ASN A 58 -19.16 0.77 12.69
C ASN A 58 -17.85 1.52 12.48
N VAL A 59 -16.78 0.91 12.97
CA VAL A 59 -15.43 1.44 12.93
C VAL A 59 -14.54 0.44 12.23
N VAL A 60 -13.71 0.91 11.30
CA VAL A 60 -12.62 0.15 10.70
C VAL A 60 -11.34 0.96 10.81
N GLY A 61 -10.21 0.30 11.02
CA GLY A 61 -8.96 1.02 11.17
C GLY A 61 -7.72 0.17 11.16
N CYS A 62 -6.56 0.82 11.27
CA CYS A 62 -5.28 0.14 11.42
C CYS A 62 -4.30 0.95 12.29
N LEU A 63 -3.25 0.28 12.76
CA LEU A 63 -2.04 0.97 13.17
C LEU A 63 -1.17 1.29 11.94
N SER A 64 -0.65 2.51 11.86
CA SER A 64 0.15 3.01 10.74
C SER A 64 1.55 3.40 11.19
N ALA A 65 2.47 3.62 10.26
CA ALA A 65 3.80 4.12 10.59
C ALA A 65 3.71 5.59 11.07
N PRO A 66 4.56 6.00 12.01
CA PRO A 66 4.73 7.42 12.32
C PRO A 66 5.32 8.16 11.11
N VAL A 67 4.80 9.35 10.85
CA VAL A 67 5.25 10.21 9.73
C VAL A 67 6.49 11.01 10.11
N SER A 68 6.67 11.28 11.40
CA SER A 68 7.78 12.07 11.93
C SER A 68 8.13 11.55 13.31
N VAL A 69 9.43 11.55 13.63
CA VAL A 69 9.92 11.13 14.95
C VAL A 69 9.31 12.01 16.05
N GLY A 70 8.84 11.36 17.12
CA GLY A 70 8.29 12.02 18.30
C GLY A 70 6.91 12.65 18.12
N MET A 71 6.22 12.41 17.00
CA MET A 71 4.91 12.98 16.72
C MET A 71 3.91 11.91 16.30
N VAL A 72 2.76 11.90 16.95
CA VAL A 72 1.66 10.97 16.65
C VAL A 72 0.85 11.52 15.50
N SER A 73 0.53 10.66 14.54
CA SER A 73 -0.43 10.91 13.48
C SER A 73 -1.70 10.09 13.73
N CYS A 74 -2.84 10.76 13.78
CA CYS A 74 -4.16 10.13 13.84
C CYS A 74 -5.04 10.68 12.73
N SER A 75 -5.45 9.83 11.81
CA SER A 75 -6.30 10.19 10.67
C SER A 75 -7.68 9.60 10.84
N LEU A 76 -8.69 10.40 10.53
CA LEU A 76 -10.11 10.08 10.71
C LEU A 76 -10.84 10.43 9.42
N ALA A 77 -11.61 9.50 8.89
CA ALA A 77 -12.58 9.74 7.82
C ALA A 77 -13.94 9.20 8.26
N ILE A 78 -14.95 10.06 8.16
CA ILE A 78 -16.29 9.80 8.67
C ILE A 78 -17.24 9.74 7.48
N PHE A 79 -18.00 8.66 7.38
CA PHE A 79 -18.92 8.42 6.29
C PHE A 79 -20.35 8.33 6.80
N ASP A 80 -21.28 8.94 6.08
CA ASP A 80 -22.70 8.63 6.23
C ASP A 80 -23.03 7.23 5.63
N GLY A 81 -24.32 6.90 5.53
CA GLY A 81 -24.79 5.61 5.04
C GLY A 81 -24.35 5.19 3.61
N ASN A 82 -23.67 6.03 2.82
CA ASN A 82 -23.09 5.60 1.53
C ASN A 82 -21.60 5.16 1.61
N GLY A 83 -21.03 5.06 2.80
CA GLY A 83 -19.78 4.34 3.02
C GLY A 83 -20.07 2.97 3.60
N VAL A 84 -19.82 1.90 2.84
CA VAL A 84 -20.09 0.52 3.28
C VAL A 84 -18.81 -0.07 3.89
N PRO A 85 -18.71 -0.16 5.24
CA PRO A 85 -17.56 -0.80 5.86
C PRO A 85 -17.53 -2.29 5.55
N PHE A 86 -16.34 -2.85 5.43
CA PHE A 86 -16.17 -4.27 5.17
C PHE A 86 -14.96 -4.84 5.91
N ARG A 87 -14.99 -6.17 6.03
CA ARG A 87 -13.86 -6.98 6.43
C ARG A 87 -13.73 -8.13 5.44
N SER A 88 -12.51 -8.40 5.00
CA SER A 88 -12.18 -9.51 4.12
C SER A 88 -11.31 -10.56 4.81
N THR A 89 -11.55 -11.83 4.47
CA THR A 89 -10.66 -12.99 4.72
C THR A 89 -10.20 -13.67 3.45
N ILE A 90 -10.48 -13.06 2.29
CA ILE A 90 -10.10 -13.64 1.01
C ILE A 90 -8.59 -13.81 1.01
N PRO A 91 -8.07 -15.04 0.91
CA PRO A 91 -6.65 -15.30 1.09
C PRO A 91 -5.86 -14.76 -0.11
N GLY A 92 -4.72 -14.16 0.17
CA GLY A 92 -3.72 -13.84 -0.85
C GLY A 92 -2.81 -15.01 -1.18
N VAL A 93 -1.74 -14.69 -1.89
CA VAL A 93 -0.70 -15.65 -2.23
C VAL A 93 0.20 -15.81 -1.00
N PRO A 94 0.38 -17.04 -0.48
CA PRO A 94 1.27 -17.25 0.65
C PRO A 94 2.70 -16.93 0.23
N SER A 95 3.40 -16.12 1.04
CA SER A 95 4.82 -15.83 0.84
C SER A 95 5.63 -17.13 0.82
N PRO A 96 6.51 -17.35 -0.17
CA PRO A 96 7.39 -18.52 -0.20
C PRO A 96 8.24 -18.57 1.08
N GLN A 97 8.03 -19.57 1.94
CA GLN A 97 8.84 -19.75 3.13
C GLN A 97 10.17 -20.40 2.77
N VAL A 98 11.19 -19.58 2.54
CA VAL A 98 12.58 -20.06 2.43
C VAL A 98 13.15 -20.27 3.83
N GLY A 99 13.62 -21.50 4.13
CA GLY A 99 14.46 -21.76 5.31
C GLY A 99 13.86 -22.53 6.49
N ARG A 100 12.73 -23.24 6.34
CA ARG A 100 12.28 -24.24 7.34
C ARG A 100 11.57 -25.44 6.69
N TRP A 101 12.29 -26.24 5.91
CA TRP A 101 11.81 -27.54 5.41
C TRP A 101 11.44 -28.54 6.54
N HIS A 102 11.82 -28.25 7.79
CA HIS A 102 11.63 -29.14 8.95
C HIS A 102 10.87 -28.54 10.14
N SER A 103 10.02 -27.53 9.98
CA SER A 103 9.04 -27.20 11.05
C SER A 103 7.75 -27.97 10.85
N PHE A 104 7.69 -29.14 11.49
CA PHE A 104 6.51 -29.99 11.65
C PHE A 104 5.26 -29.18 12.03
N ARG A 105 4.36 -28.95 11.07
CA ARG A 105 2.93 -28.89 11.38
C ARG A 105 2.46 -30.33 11.51
N LYS A 106 1.91 -30.69 12.67
CA LYS A 106 1.07 -31.89 12.79
C LYS A 106 0.04 -31.79 11.67
N LYS A 107 0.08 -32.74 10.72
CA LYS A 107 -0.95 -32.91 9.71
C LYS A 107 -2.28 -33.09 10.45
N ASP A 108 -3.17 -32.11 10.35
CA ASP A 108 -4.59 -32.39 10.56
C ASP A 108 -4.99 -33.38 9.46
N LYS A 109 -5.58 -34.51 9.88
CA LYS A 109 -5.73 -35.73 9.09
C LYS A 109 -6.74 -35.64 7.93
N ASP A 110 -7.27 -34.47 7.61
CA ASP A 110 -8.36 -34.30 6.64
C ASP A 110 -8.01 -33.39 5.44
N THR A 111 -6.72 -33.10 5.19
CA THR A 111 -6.31 -32.40 3.94
C THR A 111 -5.73 -33.39 2.93
N PRO A 112 -6.35 -33.60 1.76
CA PRO A 112 -5.77 -34.45 0.73
C PRO A 112 -4.40 -33.89 0.29
N SER A 113 -3.43 -34.79 0.12
CA SER A 113 -2.05 -34.47 -0.27
C SER A 113 -2.01 -33.90 -1.69
N PHE A 114 -1.33 -32.75 -1.82
CA PHE A 114 -1.14 -31.97 -3.05
C PHE A 114 -0.43 -32.71 -4.19
N GLU A 115 0.16 -33.88 -3.93
CA GLU A 115 0.97 -34.66 -4.87
C GLU A 115 0.17 -35.74 -5.62
N GLU A 116 -1.06 -36.05 -5.21
CA GLU A 116 -1.83 -37.16 -5.79
C GLU A 116 -2.78 -36.74 -6.93
N GLU A 117 -2.98 -35.44 -7.18
CA GLU A 117 -4.07 -34.98 -8.06
C GLU A 117 -3.64 -34.52 -9.47
N TYR A 118 -2.35 -34.33 -9.76
CA TYR A 118 -1.95 -33.79 -11.06
C TYR A 118 -0.73 -34.50 -11.67
N GLY A 119 -0.96 -35.18 -12.80
CA GLY A 119 0.09 -35.85 -13.60
C GLY A 119 1.01 -34.87 -14.34
N GLU A 120 2.07 -35.40 -14.95
CA GLU A 120 3.05 -34.62 -15.74
C GLU A 120 2.37 -33.80 -16.86
N GLY A 121 2.70 -32.50 -16.93
CA GLY A 121 2.15 -31.57 -17.95
C GLY A 121 1.37 -30.38 -17.38
N VAL A 122 1.41 -30.17 -16.06
CA VAL A 122 0.70 -29.06 -15.41
C VAL A 122 1.39 -27.74 -15.69
N ASP A 123 0.69 -26.85 -16.39
CA ASP A 123 1.05 -25.45 -16.47
C ASP A 123 0.78 -24.81 -15.10
N TRP A 124 1.83 -24.75 -14.27
CA TRP A 124 1.76 -24.14 -12.94
C TRP A 124 1.29 -22.69 -13.01
N THR A 125 1.58 -21.97 -14.10
CA THR A 125 1.08 -20.60 -14.29
C THR A 125 -0.45 -20.56 -14.39
N ASP A 126 -1.07 -21.55 -15.04
CA ASP A 126 -2.53 -21.68 -15.18
C ASP A 126 -3.21 -22.17 -13.89
N VAL A 127 -2.55 -23.05 -13.11
CA VAL A 127 -3.08 -23.52 -11.81
C VAL A 127 -3.06 -22.42 -10.76
N TRP A 128 -2.04 -21.56 -10.78
CA TRP A 128 -1.94 -20.44 -9.84
C TRP A 128 -2.85 -19.28 -10.23
N SER A 129 -3.08 -19.04 -11.53
CA SER A 129 -4.02 -18.04 -12.03
C SER A 129 -5.49 -18.45 -11.82
N LYS A 130 -5.83 -19.73 -11.99
CA LYS A 130 -7.19 -20.25 -11.72
C LYS A 130 -7.57 -20.24 -10.24
N ARG A 131 -6.61 -20.28 -9.32
CA ARG A 131 -6.87 -20.14 -7.87
C ARG A 131 -7.08 -18.70 -7.42
N THR A 132 -6.65 -17.71 -8.21
CA THR A 132 -6.81 -16.28 -7.88
C THR A 132 -8.06 -15.64 -8.50
N SER A 133 -8.82 -16.36 -9.33
CA SER A 133 -10.12 -15.91 -9.84
C SER A 133 -11.26 -16.19 -8.86
N THR A 134 -11.10 -15.85 -7.58
CA THR A 134 -12.22 -15.87 -6.64
C THR A 134 -13.11 -14.67 -6.94
N LEU A 135 -14.28 -14.94 -7.54
CA LEU A 135 -15.37 -13.97 -7.66
C LEU A 135 -15.95 -13.56 -6.29
N GLU A 136 -15.48 -14.19 -5.21
CA GLU A 136 -15.96 -13.95 -3.86
C GLU A 136 -15.69 -12.50 -3.42
N LEU A 137 -16.74 -11.80 -3.03
CA LEU A 137 -16.65 -10.51 -2.35
C LEU A 137 -16.76 -10.69 -0.84
N PRO A 138 -16.17 -9.76 -0.05
CA PRO A 138 -16.50 -9.63 1.37
C PRO A 138 -18.01 -9.60 1.57
N GLY A 139 -18.53 -10.28 2.59
CA GLY A 139 -19.98 -10.46 2.77
C GLY A 139 -20.80 -9.16 2.73
N SER A 140 -20.28 -8.07 3.28
CA SER A 140 -20.97 -6.77 3.26
C SER A 140 -20.98 -6.07 1.90
N LEU A 141 -20.22 -6.55 0.93
CA LEU A 141 -20.13 -6.00 -0.43
C LEU A 141 -20.85 -6.86 -1.48
N GLN A 142 -21.36 -8.05 -1.11
CA GLN A 142 -21.97 -8.99 -2.07
C GLN A 142 -23.24 -8.44 -2.71
N ASP A 143 -24.00 -7.62 -1.98
CA ASP A 143 -25.25 -7.02 -2.47
C ASP A 143 -25.02 -5.75 -3.30
N LEU A 144 -23.78 -5.27 -3.41
CA LEU A 144 -23.46 -4.08 -4.20
C LEU A 144 -23.38 -4.41 -5.69
N GLN A 145 -23.91 -3.51 -6.51
CA GLN A 145 -23.81 -3.65 -7.96
C GLN A 145 -22.39 -3.34 -8.43
N ARG A 146 -21.94 -4.03 -9.47
CA ARG A 146 -20.60 -3.88 -10.07
C ARG A 146 -20.23 -2.41 -10.38
N ASP A 147 -21.19 -1.65 -10.89
CA ASP A 147 -20.97 -0.25 -11.32
C ASP A 147 -21.40 0.77 -10.26
N SER A 148 -21.89 0.33 -9.10
CA SER A 148 -22.30 1.24 -8.03
C SER A 148 -21.18 1.60 -7.07
N VAL A 149 -19.96 1.08 -7.24
CA VAL A 149 -18.82 1.38 -6.37
C VAL A 149 -17.86 2.30 -7.11
N ASP A 150 -17.67 3.51 -6.58
CA ASP A 150 -16.80 4.53 -7.17
C ASP A 150 -15.36 4.40 -6.65
N ALA A 151 -15.21 4.03 -5.37
CA ALA A 151 -13.92 3.91 -4.73
C ALA A 151 -13.87 2.89 -3.59
N LEU A 152 -12.70 2.30 -3.40
CA LEU A 152 -12.37 1.37 -2.32
C LEU A 152 -11.14 1.88 -1.57
N ILE A 153 -11.32 2.16 -0.28
CA ILE A 153 -10.24 2.60 0.63
C ILE A 153 -10.08 1.55 1.71
N TYR A 154 -8.89 0.95 1.83
CA TYR A 154 -8.74 -0.24 2.69
C TYR A 154 -7.34 -0.43 3.27
N PHE A 155 -7.27 -1.28 4.28
CA PHE A 155 -6.07 -1.73 4.95
C PHE A 155 -5.99 -3.24 4.82
N SER A 156 -4.89 -3.77 4.27
CA SER A 156 -4.71 -5.20 4.05
C SER A 156 -3.43 -5.68 4.70
N ASP A 157 -3.38 -6.94 5.12
CA ASP A 157 -2.14 -7.61 5.45
C ASP A 157 -1.17 -7.71 4.26
N ALA A 158 -0.05 -8.40 4.47
CA ALA A 158 1.01 -8.57 3.48
C ALA A 158 0.65 -9.51 2.31
N ALA A 159 -0.56 -10.10 2.28
CA ALA A 159 -1.03 -10.98 1.22
C ALA A 159 -2.37 -10.48 0.63
N PRO A 160 -2.39 -9.30 -0.03
CA PRO A 160 -3.61 -8.67 -0.52
C PRO A 160 -4.12 -9.24 -1.86
N GLU A 161 -3.45 -10.22 -2.46
CA GLU A 161 -3.62 -10.60 -3.87
C GLU A 161 -5.04 -11.08 -4.16
N GLY A 162 -5.59 -11.97 -3.32
CA GLY A 162 -6.93 -12.51 -3.52
C GLY A 162 -8.00 -11.44 -3.41
N LEU A 163 -7.89 -10.54 -2.43
CA LEU A 163 -8.80 -9.42 -2.29
C LEU A 163 -8.73 -8.46 -3.48
N ARG A 164 -7.52 -8.17 -3.97
CA ARG A 164 -7.32 -7.28 -5.11
C ARG A 164 -7.89 -7.89 -6.40
N SER A 165 -7.66 -9.17 -6.63
CA SER A 165 -8.27 -9.89 -7.76
C SER A 165 -9.79 -9.87 -7.69
N SER A 166 -10.35 -10.09 -6.50
CA SER A 166 -11.80 -9.97 -6.27
C SER A 166 -12.33 -8.57 -6.57
N PHE A 167 -11.67 -7.51 -6.09
CA PHE A 167 -12.06 -6.13 -6.39
C PHE A 167 -11.91 -5.77 -7.87
N HIS A 168 -10.87 -6.26 -8.54
CA HIS A 168 -10.70 -6.03 -9.97
C HIS A 168 -11.81 -6.72 -10.78
N ALA A 169 -12.15 -7.97 -10.43
CA ALA A 169 -13.20 -8.72 -11.10
C ALA A 169 -14.59 -8.11 -10.86
N ASN A 170 -14.90 -7.71 -9.64
CA ASN A 170 -16.26 -7.29 -9.27
C ASN A 170 -16.50 -5.78 -9.41
N PHE A 171 -15.48 -4.93 -9.22
CA PHE A 171 -15.59 -3.48 -9.28
C PHE A 171 -14.48 -2.88 -10.18
N PRO A 172 -14.46 -3.22 -11.49
CA PRO A 172 -13.37 -2.85 -12.38
C PRO A 172 -13.21 -1.33 -12.55
N ALA A 173 -14.33 -0.58 -12.55
CA ALA A 173 -14.33 0.88 -12.71
C ALA A 173 -13.97 1.65 -11.43
N ALA A 174 -14.05 1.01 -10.25
CA ALA A 174 -13.78 1.66 -8.98
C ALA A 174 -12.30 2.04 -8.83
N SER A 175 -12.00 3.23 -8.32
CA SER A 175 -10.65 3.57 -7.89
C SER A 175 -10.28 2.83 -6.60
N LYS A 176 -9.07 2.26 -6.53
CA LYS A 176 -8.64 1.44 -5.39
C LYS A 176 -7.40 2.03 -4.74
N LEU A 177 -7.50 2.34 -3.45
CA LEU A 177 -6.41 2.84 -2.63
C LEU A 177 -6.31 2.01 -1.34
N GLY A 178 -5.27 1.20 -1.22
CA GLY A 178 -5.01 0.38 -0.06
C GLY A 178 -3.73 0.78 0.66
N LEU A 179 -3.65 0.58 1.97
CA LEU A 179 -2.40 0.62 2.73
C LEU A 179 -2.09 -0.79 3.22
N VAL A 180 -0.82 -1.19 3.17
CA VAL A 180 -0.36 -2.33 3.97
C VAL A 180 0.07 -1.74 5.32
N PRO A 181 -0.61 -1.98 6.44
CA PRO A 181 -0.30 -1.36 7.73
C PRO A 181 1.13 -1.58 8.20
N THR A 182 1.56 -0.79 9.18
CA THR A 182 2.86 -0.96 9.84
C THR A 182 2.95 -2.31 10.55
N SER A 183 4.15 -2.85 10.65
CA SER A 183 4.42 -4.06 11.40
C SER A 183 4.35 -3.80 12.89
N THR A 184 3.55 -4.60 13.59
CA THR A 184 3.30 -4.41 15.03
C THR A 184 3.79 -5.54 15.96
N PRO A 185 4.79 -6.38 15.62
CA PRO A 185 5.15 -7.52 16.47
C PRO A 185 5.67 -7.08 17.84
N PHE A 186 6.34 -5.92 17.91
CA PHE A 186 6.87 -5.38 19.16
C PHE A 186 5.89 -4.49 19.93
N ILE A 187 4.71 -4.24 19.36
CA ILE A 187 3.69 -3.35 19.95
C ILE A 187 2.51 -4.18 20.44
N THR A 188 1.99 -5.06 19.60
CA THR A 188 0.79 -5.86 19.88
C THR A 188 1.04 -7.36 19.81
N GLY A 189 2.26 -7.80 19.47
CA GLY A 189 2.57 -9.22 19.23
C GLY A 189 2.05 -9.75 17.90
N ARG A 190 1.53 -8.88 17.01
CA ARG A 190 0.88 -9.25 15.75
C ARG A 190 1.67 -8.75 14.54
N PRO A 191 1.68 -9.48 13.41
CA PRO A 191 2.31 -9.01 12.18
C PRO A 191 1.83 -7.61 11.78
N VAL A 192 0.51 -7.40 11.75
CA VAL A 192 -0.16 -6.11 11.58
C VAL A 192 -1.30 -6.00 12.60
N THR A 193 -1.81 -4.79 12.82
CA THR A 193 -2.97 -4.56 13.69
C THR A 193 -4.07 -3.85 12.91
N LEU A 194 -5.15 -4.60 12.63
CA LEU A 194 -6.37 -4.12 11.98
C LEU A 194 -7.51 -4.08 13.01
N PHE A 195 -8.41 -3.11 12.86
CA PHE A 195 -9.56 -2.93 13.73
C PHE A 195 -10.85 -3.07 12.95
N GLN A 196 -11.81 -3.79 13.54
CA GLN A 196 -13.22 -3.75 13.14
C GLN A 196 -14.05 -3.67 14.41
N ASN A 197 -14.62 -2.50 14.68
CA ASN A 197 -15.26 -2.14 15.94
C ASN A 197 -14.28 -2.40 17.10
N GLN A 198 -14.71 -3.13 18.12
CA GLN A 198 -13.88 -3.50 19.28
C GLN A 198 -13.01 -4.75 19.05
N ARG A 199 -13.00 -5.32 17.84
CA ARG A 199 -12.21 -6.52 17.52
C ARG A 199 -10.91 -6.13 16.82
N ILE A 200 -9.84 -6.84 17.20
CA ILE A 200 -8.51 -6.72 16.63
C ILE A 200 -8.23 -7.94 15.75
N TRP A 201 -7.70 -7.69 14.56
CA TRP A 201 -7.30 -8.70 13.59
C TRP A 201 -5.82 -8.55 13.23
N ASP A 202 -5.16 -9.67 12.93
CA ASP A 202 -3.75 -9.76 12.53
C ASP A 202 -3.54 -10.16 11.07
N SER A 203 -4.64 -10.36 10.34
CA SER A 203 -4.68 -10.88 8.97
C SER A 203 -5.97 -10.47 8.25
N GLY A 204 -5.96 -10.59 6.92
CA GLY A 204 -7.03 -10.17 6.04
C GLY A 204 -7.02 -8.67 5.76
N ALA A 205 -8.21 -8.09 5.57
CA ALA A 205 -8.35 -6.66 5.30
C ALA A 205 -9.59 -6.06 5.94
N VAL A 206 -9.54 -4.74 6.19
CA VAL A 206 -10.70 -3.93 6.57
C VAL A 206 -10.74 -2.66 5.74
N GLY A 207 -11.90 -2.09 5.49
CA GLY A 207 -11.98 -0.87 4.69
C GLY A 207 -13.40 -0.37 4.51
N VAL A 208 -13.57 0.58 3.59
CA VAL A 208 -14.84 1.18 3.21
C VAL A 208 -14.95 1.21 1.69
N ALA A 209 -16.10 0.77 1.18
CA ALA A 209 -16.51 0.98 -0.21
C ALA A 209 -17.41 2.21 -0.31
N LEU A 210 -17.19 3.07 -1.31
CA LEU A 210 -17.98 4.28 -1.54
C LEU A 210 -18.88 4.08 -2.76
N THR A 211 -20.17 4.34 -2.59
CA THR A 211 -21.20 4.03 -3.61
C THR A 211 -21.94 5.23 -4.21
N ASN A 212 -21.42 6.43 -3.98
CA ASN A 212 -21.94 7.67 -4.56
C ASN A 212 -20.90 8.81 -4.45
N ALA A 213 -19.63 8.48 -4.71
CA ALA A 213 -18.54 9.45 -4.71
C ALA A 213 -18.41 10.06 -6.11
N LYS A 214 -18.56 11.38 -6.21
CA LYS A 214 -18.43 12.09 -7.48
C LYS A 214 -16.96 12.46 -7.72
N ASN A 215 -16.60 12.55 -9.00
CA ASN A 215 -15.29 13.02 -9.46
C ASN A 215 -14.09 12.39 -8.72
N VAL A 216 -14.09 11.07 -8.56
CA VAL A 216 -12.98 10.37 -7.93
C VAL A 216 -11.75 10.44 -8.81
N ARG A 217 -10.66 11.02 -8.31
CA ARG A 217 -9.38 11.11 -9.01
C ARG A 217 -8.28 10.43 -8.21
N SER A 218 -7.58 9.50 -8.84
CA SER A 218 -6.41 8.84 -8.26
C SER A 218 -5.12 9.38 -8.86
N MET A 219 -4.11 9.63 -8.02
CA MET A 219 -2.79 10.12 -8.43
C MET A 219 -1.69 9.34 -7.70
N LEU A 220 -0.55 9.21 -8.36
CA LEU A 220 0.65 8.54 -7.85
C LEU A 220 1.84 9.46 -8.07
N ASP A 221 2.57 9.77 -7.00
CA ASP A 221 3.70 10.70 -7.00
C ASP A 221 4.93 10.04 -6.37
N TYR A 222 6.07 10.16 -7.06
CA TYR A 222 7.37 9.71 -6.57
C TYR A 222 8.25 10.90 -6.22
N HIS A 223 8.25 11.28 -4.96
CA HIS A 223 8.98 12.45 -4.51
C HIS A 223 10.49 12.18 -4.44
N GLY A 224 11.27 13.03 -5.10
CA GLY A 224 12.73 12.96 -5.08
C GLY A 224 13.36 12.00 -6.10
N LEU A 225 12.56 11.33 -6.94
CA LEU A 225 13.11 10.58 -8.07
C LEU A 225 13.55 11.53 -9.19
N VAL A 226 14.74 11.27 -9.71
CA VAL A 226 15.35 12.00 -10.83
C VAL A 226 15.59 11.01 -11.97
N SER A 227 15.19 11.40 -13.17
CA SER A 227 15.39 10.58 -14.37
C SER A 227 16.87 10.47 -14.72
N LEU A 228 17.30 9.26 -15.08
CA LEU A 228 18.66 8.96 -15.56
C LEU A 228 18.74 8.74 -17.07
N SER A 229 17.65 8.35 -17.71
CA SER A 229 17.68 7.91 -19.12
C SER A 229 16.61 8.58 -19.98
N SER A 230 16.80 8.50 -21.29
CA SER A 230 15.69 8.63 -22.23
C SER A 230 14.70 7.49 -22.05
N VAL A 231 13.51 7.65 -22.64
CA VAL A 231 12.52 6.55 -22.72
C VAL A 231 13.08 5.44 -23.60
N MET A 232 12.88 4.21 -23.18
CA MET A 232 13.26 2.97 -23.88
C MET A 232 12.05 2.03 -23.92
N THR A 233 12.06 1.08 -24.85
CA THR A 233 10.99 0.08 -25.00
C THR A 233 11.44 -1.25 -24.45
N VAL A 234 10.63 -1.89 -23.61
CA VAL A 234 10.85 -3.28 -23.20
C VAL A 234 10.69 -4.19 -24.41
N THR A 235 11.76 -4.89 -24.79
CA THR A 235 11.75 -5.79 -25.95
C THR A 235 11.70 -7.27 -25.57
N GLU A 236 12.14 -7.62 -24.36
CA GLU A 236 12.08 -8.99 -23.83
C GLU A 236 12.04 -8.97 -22.30
N THR A 237 11.16 -9.78 -21.72
CA THR A 237 10.97 -9.91 -20.28
C THR A 237 10.60 -11.35 -19.92
N GLU A 238 11.00 -11.80 -18.73
CA GLU A 238 10.64 -13.10 -18.17
C GLU A 238 10.36 -12.93 -16.67
N GLY A 239 9.10 -13.03 -16.26
CA GLY A 239 8.71 -12.75 -14.87
C GLY A 239 9.08 -11.34 -14.44
N ASN A 240 9.93 -11.22 -13.41
CA ASN A 240 10.45 -9.96 -12.91
C ASN A 240 11.80 -9.53 -13.54
N LEU A 241 12.26 -10.26 -14.55
CA LEU A 241 13.52 -10.02 -15.24
C LEU A 241 13.29 -9.28 -16.56
N VAL A 242 13.91 -8.12 -16.71
CA VAL A 242 13.96 -7.38 -17.98
C VAL A 242 15.24 -7.77 -18.70
N ASN A 243 15.09 -8.56 -19.77
CA ASN A 243 16.20 -9.12 -20.53
C ASN A 243 16.73 -8.14 -21.59
N THR A 244 15.85 -7.40 -22.26
CA THR A 244 16.28 -6.40 -23.25
C THR A 244 15.43 -5.14 -23.26
N LEU A 245 16.10 -4.00 -23.49
CA LEU A 245 15.51 -2.67 -23.68
C LEU A 245 16.02 -2.12 -25.02
N ASP A 246 15.12 -1.76 -25.94
CA ASP A 246 15.45 -1.40 -27.32
C ASP A 246 16.35 -2.44 -28.02
N ARG A 247 16.17 -3.73 -27.72
CA ARG A 247 17.04 -4.84 -28.18
C ARG A 247 18.49 -4.71 -27.72
N ARG A 248 18.75 -3.98 -26.63
CA ARG A 248 20.07 -3.80 -26.00
C ARG A 248 20.06 -4.30 -24.56
N ASN A 249 21.26 -4.52 -24.03
CA ASN A 249 21.53 -4.95 -22.66
C ASN A 249 21.09 -3.85 -21.65
N PRO A 250 20.02 -4.06 -20.85
CA PRO A 250 19.50 -3.07 -19.90
C PRO A 250 20.50 -2.70 -18.81
N THR A 251 21.31 -3.65 -18.32
CA THR A 251 22.32 -3.39 -17.29
C THR A 251 23.39 -2.42 -17.80
N GLN A 252 23.86 -2.61 -19.03
CA GLN A 252 24.82 -1.70 -19.64
C GLN A 252 24.21 -0.32 -19.89
N LEU A 253 22.93 -0.25 -20.27
CA LEU A 253 22.20 1.02 -20.42
C LEU A 253 22.10 1.77 -19.09
N LEU A 254 21.74 1.09 -18.01
CA LEU A 254 21.71 1.67 -16.67
C LEU A 254 23.09 2.16 -16.24
N LEU A 255 24.14 1.34 -16.38
CA LEU A 255 25.51 1.72 -16.02
C LEU A 255 26.01 2.90 -16.86
N SER A 256 25.62 3.01 -18.12
CA SER A 256 25.96 4.15 -18.97
C SER A 256 25.27 5.41 -18.47
N ALA A 257 23.97 5.33 -18.18
CA ALA A 257 23.19 6.45 -17.64
C ALA A 257 23.72 6.95 -16.27
N ILE A 258 24.15 6.03 -15.40
CA ILE A 258 24.80 6.33 -14.12
C ILE A 258 26.10 7.13 -14.33
N ARG A 259 26.95 6.70 -15.28
CA ARG A 259 28.21 7.39 -15.60
C ARG A 259 27.98 8.77 -16.18
N GLU A 260 26.99 8.92 -17.07
CA GLU A 260 26.62 10.21 -17.66
C GLU A 260 26.16 11.22 -16.60
N HIS A 261 25.51 10.75 -15.53
CA HIS A 261 25.09 11.58 -14.41
C HIS A 261 26.18 11.80 -13.35
N ASN A 262 27.41 11.35 -13.60
CA ASN A 262 28.56 11.43 -12.68
C ASN A 262 28.26 10.88 -11.27
N LEU A 263 27.37 9.90 -11.17
CA LEU A 263 27.11 9.22 -9.91
C LEU A 263 28.31 8.35 -9.57
N ALA A 264 28.83 8.47 -8.34
CA ALA A 264 30.03 7.79 -7.87
C ALA A 264 29.76 6.30 -7.58
N VAL A 265 29.22 5.59 -8.56
CA VAL A 265 28.71 4.23 -8.44
C VAL A 265 29.61 3.31 -9.26
N THR A 266 30.47 2.59 -8.55
CA THR A 266 31.39 1.60 -9.15
C THR A 266 30.74 0.23 -9.33
N SER A 267 29.59 -0.02 -8.69
CA SER A 267 28.78 -1.24 -8.83
C SER A 267 27.34 -1.00 -8.39
N LEU A 268 26.37 -1.77 -8.89
CA LEU A 268 24.96 -1.73 -8.47
C LEU A 268 24.72 -2.19 -7.01
N LYS A 269 25.79 -2.39 -6.21
CA LYS A 269 25.73 -2.74 -4.77
C LYS A 269 25.95 -1.53 -3.85
N THR A 270 25.99 -0.32 -4.40
CA THR A 270 26.09 0.93 -3.64
C THR A 270 24.81 1.26 -2.88
N GLU A 271 24.91 2.11 -1.85
CA GLU A 271 23.77 2.68 -1.09
C GLU A 271 22.80 3.54 -1.94
N GLU A 272 23.00 3.64 -3.25
CA GLU A 272 22.10 4.35 -4.14
C GLU A 272 21.07 3.38 -4.71
N GLU A 273 19.79 3.71 -4.53
CA GLU A 273 18.68 2.94 -5.08
C GLU A 273 18.32 3.44 -6.48
N PHE A 274 18.19 2.49 -7.41
CA PHE A 274 17.78 2.72 -8.78
C PHE A 274 16.41 2.13 -9.03
N TYR A 275 15.66 2.77 -9.92
CA TYR A 275 14.29 2.40 -10.24
C TYR A 275 14.07 2.39 -11.74
N MET A 276 13.14 1.55 -12.19
CA MET A 276 12.58 1.58 -13.53
C MET A 276 11.12 2.03 -13.42
N MET A 277 10.70 3.01 -14.21
CA MET A 277 9.31 3.47 -14.20
C MET A 277 8.69 3.40 -15.59
N THR A 278 7.44 2.95 -15.67
CA THR A 278 6.65 2.94 -16.90
C THR A 278 6.10 4.32 -17.23
N GLU A 279 6.10 4.71 -18.49
CA GLU A 279 5.61 6.03 -18.90
C GLU A 279 4.08 6.11 -18.87
N ASP A 280 3.38 5.03 -19.21
CA ASP A 280 1.92 5.06 -19.37
C ASP A 280 1.20 4.94 -18.03
N THR A 281 1.66 4.03 -17.17
CA THR A 281 1.04 3.79 -15.86
C THR A 281 1.74 4.52 -14.72
N GLN A 282 2.91 5.12 -14.97
CA GLN A 282 3.73 5.77 -13.94
C GLN A 282 4.02 4.83 -12.76
N ILE A 283 4.18 3.52 -12.99
CA ILE A 283 4.52 2.58 -11.91
C ILE A 283 6.03 2.46 -11.88
N ALA A 284 6.62 2.76 -10.73
CA ALA A 284 8.03 2.56 -10.49
C ALA A 284 8.30 1.22 -9.79
N TYR A 285 9.36 0.56 -10.24
CA TYR A 285 9.88 -0.72 -9.77
C TYR A 285 11.30 -0.53 -9.26
N THR A 286 11.60 -1.00 -8.05
CA THR A 286 12.97 -1.00 -7.52
C THR A 286 13.82 -2.01 -8.29
N ILE A 287 14.99 -1.59 -8.76
CA ILE A 287 15.97 -2.46 -9.39
C ILE A 287 16.77 -3.15 -8.28
N THR A 288 16.65 -4.47 -8.17
CA THR A 288 17.29 -5.26 -7.09
C THR A 288 18.65 -5.82 -7.48
N ALA A 289 18.82 -6.12 -8.77
CA ALA A 289 20.06 -6.66 -9.30
C ALA A 289 20.19 -6.36 -10.79
N GLY A 290 21.44 -6.36 -11.26
CA GLY A 290 21.76 -6.35 -12.68
C GLY A 290 23.09 -7.03 -12.90
N ASP A 291 23.15 -7.93 -13.89
CA ASP A 291 24.40 -8.57 -14.30
C ASP A 291 24.89 -7.92 -15.59
N PRO A 292 26.04 -7.22 -15.62
CA PRO A 292 26.54 -6.59 -16.83
C PRO A 292 26.93 -7.58 -17.93
N SER A 293 27.31 -8.80 -17.54
CA SER A 293 27.76 -9.86 -18.44
C SER A 293 26.58 -10.61 -19.08
N ARG A 294 25.58 -10.98 -18.28
CA ARG A 294 24.35 -11.63 -18.76
C ARG A 294 23.36 -10.64 -19.35
N GLY A 295 23.41 -9.39 -18.91
CA GLY A 295 22.66 -8.29 -19.46
C GLY A 295 21.19 -8.25 -19.07
N THR A 296 20.84 -8.72 -17.88
CA THR A 296 19.46 -8.70 -17.37
C THR A 296 19.38 -7.83 -16.12
N ILE A 297 18.26 -7.11 -15.97
CA ILE A 297 17.89 -6.38 -14.75
C ILE A 297 16.75 -7.12 -14.05
N SER A 298 16.88 -7.31 -12.73
CA SER A 298 15.81 -7.84 -11.87
C SER A 298 15.09 -6.72 -11.14
N LEU A 299 13.76 -6.81 -11.08
CA LEU A 299 12.88 -5.85 -10.42
C LEU A 299 12.29 -6.44 -9.13
N ASN A 300 12.04 -5.59 -8.13
CA ASN A 300 11.38 -5.95 -6.87
C ASN A 300 9.86 -6.08 -7.05
N THR A 301 9.44 -7.10 -7.77
CA THR A 301 8.04 -7.43 -8.03
C THR A 301 7.97 -8.88 -8.52
N ASP A 302 6.78 -9.48 -8.56
CA ASP A 302 6.59 -10.80 -9.16
C ASP A 302 6.58 -10.75 -10.70
N GLN A 303 6.09 -9.65 -11.27
CA GLN A 303 5.94 -9.47 -12.72
C GLN A 303 6.35 -8.05 -13.12
N GLY A 304 7.35 -7.97 -14.00
CA GLY A 304 7.85 -6.71 -14.55
C GLY A 304 6.91 -6.08 -15.58
N PRO A 305 7.31 -4.94 -16.17
CA PRO A 305 6.59 -4.35 -17.29
C PRO A 305 6.62 -5.28 -18.51
N GLY A 306 5.47 -5.45 -19.16
CA GLY A 306 5.34 -6.33 -20.33
C GLY A 306 6.10 -5.83 -21.56
N VAL A 307 6.36 -6.72 -22.52
CA VAL A 307 6.95 -6.37 -23.83
C VAL A 307 6.13 -5.27 -24.52
N GLY A 308 6.81 -4.27 -25.07
CA GLY A 308 6.22 -3.09 -25.67
C GLY A 308 6.02 -1.91 -24.71
N SER A 309 6.13 -2.13 -23.39
CA SER A 309 6.04 -1.06 -22.41
C SER A 309 7.16 -0.04 -22.60
N ARG A 310 6.81 1.25 -22.47
CA ARG A 310 7.78 2.34 -22.47
C ARG A 310 8.25 2.60 -21.04
N VAL A 311 9.56 2.57 -20.84
CA VAL A 311 10.19 2.68 -19.50
C VAL A 311 11.36 3.66 -19.49
N ARG A 312 11.72 4.11 -18.29
CA ARG A 312 12.86 4.99 -18.04
C ARG A 312 13.52 4.65 -16.71
N PHE A 313 14.83 4.83 -16.64
CA PHE A 313 15.57 4.69 -15.38
C PHE A 313 15.51 5.95 -14.54
N TYR A 314 15.44 5.76 -13.24
CA TYR A 314 15.43 6.81 -12.22
C TYR A 314 16.38 6.44 -11.09
N HIS A 315 16.81 7.45 -10.34
CA HIS A 315 17.49 7.28 -9.07
C HIS A 315 16.96 8.28 -8.06
N ARG A 316 17.24 8.03 -6.78
CA ARG A 316 16.92 8.96 -5.71
C ARG A 316 18.20 9.59 -5.15
N PRO A 317 18.49 10.88 -5.43
CA PRO A 317 19.67 11.55 -4.89
C PRO A 317 19.62 11.65 -3.36
N LYS A 318 20.76 11.50 -2.68
CA LYS A 318 20.86 11.73 -1.23
C LYS A 318 20.48 13.16 -0.82
N SER A 319 20.61 14.14 -1.71
CA SER A 319 20.15 15.53 -1.49
C SER A 319 18.62 15.67 -1.41
N SER A 320 17.87 14.65 -1.84
CA SER A 320 16.40 14.59 -1.68
C SER A 320 15.96 14.13 -0.28
N LEU A 321 16.91 13.76 0.58
CA LEU A 321 16.67 13.39 1.98
C LEU A 321 16.49 14.67 2.83
N GLY A 322 15.56 14.64 3.80
CA GLY A 322 15.32 15.74 4.73
C GLY A 322 14.10 16.60 4.35
N ARG A 323 13.11 16.00 3.70
CA ARG A 323 11.90 16.71 3.27
C ARG A 323 11.03 17.09 4.46
N LYS A 324 10.76 18.39 4.60
CA LYS A 324 9.73 18.87 5.53
C LYS A 324 8.38 18.83 4.85
N LEU A 325 7.46 18.05 5.38
CA LEU A 325 6.06 18.08 4.95
C LEU A 325 5.38 19.32 5.54
N THR A 326 4.86 20.16 4.66
CA THR A 326 3.91 21.20 4.98
C THR A 326 2.54 20.77 4.49
N PHE A 327 1.58 20.72 5.39
CA PHE A 327 0.20 20.39 5.05
C PHE A 327 -0.60 21.68 5.01
N GLU A 328 -1.06 22.04 3.82
CA GLU A 328 -2.11 23.04 3.65
C GLU A 328 -3.46 22.32 3.59
N ALA A 329 -4.53 22.99 4.03
CA ALA A 329 -5.87 22.44 3.89
C ALA A 329 -6.17 22.27 2.39
N PRO A 330 -6.43 21.02 1.93
CA PRO A 330 -6.71 20.78 0.52
C PRO A 330 -8.03 21.42 0.11
N ARG A 331 -8.17 21.71 -1.18
CA ARG A 331 -9.40 22.27 -1.76
C ARG A 331 -10.53 21.24 -1.85
N ALA A 332 -10.18 19.97 -1.99
CA ALA A 332 -11.07 18.82 -2.03
C ALA A 332 -10.69 17.83 -0.93
N THR A 333 -11.61 16.93 -0.59
CA THR A 333 -11.28 15.92 0.43
C THR A 333 -10.41 14.84 -0.20
N MET A 334 -9.31 14.47 0.45
CA MET A 334 -8.35 13.53 -0.12
C MET A 334 -7.89 12.46 0.87
N PHE A 335 -7.72 11.24 0.39
CA PHE A 335 -6.99 10.17 1.06
C PHE A 335 -5.60 10.09 0.47
N LYS A 336 -4.58 10.12 1.32
CA LYS A 336 -3.19 10.09 0.90
C LYS A 336 -2.43 9.05 1.71
N PHE A 337 -1.91 8.05 1.01
CA PHE A 337 -1.03 7.03 1.58
C PHE A 337 0.40 7.26 1.14
N MET A 338 1.33 7.14 2.07
CA MET A 338 2.76 7.36 1.84
C MET A 338 3.56 6.13 2.26
N VAL A 339 4.59 5.79 1.50
CA VAL A 339 5.61 4.87 2.00
C VAL A 339 6.47 5.62 3.01
N ALA A 340 6.56 5.11 4.24
CA ALA A 340 7.32 5.73 5.31
C ALA A 340 8.78 5.99 4.87
N ASP A 341 9.30 7.13 5.31
CA ASP A 341 10.58 7.63 4.88
C ASP A 341 11.21 8.42 6.04
N ASP A 342 12.30 7.91 6.58
CA ASP A 342 12.97 8.49 7.75
C ASP A 342 13.48 9.92 7.51
N SER A 343 13.60 10.31 6.24
CA SER A 343 14.03 11.64 5.86
C SER A 343 12.89 12.67 5.88
N VAL A 344 11.65 12.23 6.12
CA VAL A 344 10.46 13.07 6.17
C VAL A 344 10.19 13.54 7.61
N SER A 345 9.89 14.83 7.77
CA SER A 345 9.51 15.41 9.06
C SER A 345 8.31 16.34 8.94
N VAL A 346 7.49 16.39 9.99
CA VAL A 346 6.37 17.33 10.10
C VAL A 346 6.78 18.48 11.00
N GLN A 347 6.56 19.72 10.54
CA GLN A 347 7.15 20.90 11.19
C GLN A 347 6.57 21.20 12.57
N SER A 348 5.26 21.10 12.72
CA SER A 348 4.54 21.48 13.94
C SER A 348 3.31 20.61 14.15
N ASP A 349 2.79 20.66 15.38
CA ASP A 349 1.48 20.10 15.68
C ASP A 349 0.44 20.80 14.79
N ALA A 350 -0.46 20.04 14.19
CA ALA A 350 -1.42 20.54 13.22
C ALA A 350 -2.65 19.63 13.14
N ILE A 351 -3.81 20.23 12.87
CA ILE A 351 -5.01 19.51 12.45
C ILE A 351 -5.28 19.91 11.01
N VAL A 352 -5.17 18.96 10.09
CA VAL A 352 -5.36 19.18 8.66
C VAL A 352 -6.75 18.66 8.28
N ASN A 353 -7.72 19.57 8.16
CA ASN A 353 -9.07 19.24 7.71
C ASN A 353 -9.09 18.96 6.20
N GLY A 354 -9.93 18.04 5.75
CA GLY A 354 -10.03 17.62 4.35
C GLY A 354 -8.99 16.57 3.93
N LEU A 355 -8.12 16.12 4.84
CA LEU A 355 -7.06 15.16 4.54
C LEU A 355 -7.16 13.93 5.45
N PHE A 356 -7.15 12.74 4.86
CA PHE A 356 -6.81 11.49 5.53
C PHE A 356 -5.41 11.09 5.10
N PHE A 357 -4.40 11.27 5.95
CA PHE A 357 -3.00 10.95 5.65
C PHE A 357 -2.52 9.75 6.47
N SER A 358 -1.97 8.73 5.82
CA SER A 358 -1.39 7.59 6.53
C SER A 358 -0.07 7.18 5.89
N ALA A 359 0.87 6.72 6.71
CA ALA A 359 2.15 6.21 6.25
C ALA A 359 2.32 4.73 6.62
N SER A 360 3.13 4.01 5.85
CA SER A 360 3.55 2.65 6.20
C SER A 360 4.91 2.32 5.61
N GLU A 361 5.76 1.66 6.38
CA GLU A 361 7.01 1.05 5.89
C GLU A 361 6.76 -0.14 4.96
N ASN A 362 5.59 -0.78 5.07
CA ASN A 362 5.19 -1.88 4.19
C ASN A 362 4.56 -1.39 2.87
N GLY A 363 4.37 -0.07 2.75
CA GLY A 363 3.92 0.57 1.53
C GLY A 363 2.40 0.63 1.35
N PHE A 364 1.99 0.90 0.11
CA PHE A 364 0.59 1.06 -0.26
C PHE A 364 0.23 0.29 -1.53
N LEU A 365 -1.06 0.01 -1.70
CA LEU A 365 -1.66 -0.66 -2.85
C LEU A 365 -2.35 0.40 -3.70
N TYR A 366 -1.99 0.48 -4.98
CA TYR A 366 -2.59 1.43 -5.91
C TYR A 366 -3.22 0.71 -7.08
N GLN A 367 -4.53 0.90 -7.26
CA GLN A 367 -5.29 0.30 -8.34
C GLN A 367 -5.09 -1.23 -8.40
N GLN A 368 -4.65 -1.74 -9.54
CA GLN A 368 -4.38 -3.17 -9.79
C GLN A 368 -2.89 -3.52 -9.75
N HIS A 369 -2.03 -2.63 -9.23
CA HIS A 369 -0.57 -2.83 -9.23
C HIS A 369 -0.04 -3.32 -7.90
N ALA A 370 1.07 -4.06 -7.90
CA ALA A 370 1.70 -4.58 -6.68
C ALA A 370 1.95 -3.46 -5.65
N ALA A 371 2.20 -3.85 -4.40
CA ALA A 371 2.48 -2.88 -3.35
C ALA A 371 3.67 -1.98 -3.74
N CYS A 372 3.47 -0.67 -3.68
CA CYS A 372 4.54 0.29 -3.84
C CYS A 372 5.26 0.45 -2.51
N THR A 373 6.56 0.15 -2.51
CA THR A 373 7.44 0.21 -1.34
C THR A 373 8.57 1.22 -1.52
N ILE A 374 8.47 2.10 -2.52
CA ILE A 374 9.48 3.12 -2.80
C ILE A 374 9.38 4.22 -1.73
N PRO A 375 10.41 4.45 -0.90
CA PRO A 375 10.32 5.39 0.21
C PRO A 375 9.95 6.80 -0.26
N GLY A 376 9.00 7.43 0.43
CA GLY A 376 8.52 8.78 0.12
C GLY A 376 7.55 8.85 -1.06
N ALA A 377 7.28 7.74 -1.77
CA ALA A 377 6.20 7.69 -2.75
C ALA A 377 4.84 7.91 -2.07
N THR A 378 3.91 8.54 -2.78
CA THR A 378 2.56 8.78 -2.29
C THR A 378 1.50 8.42 -3.32
N ALA A 379 0.45 7.74 -2.89
CA ALA A 379 -0.79 7.60 -3.64
C ALA A 379 -1.87 8.47 -3.02
N THR A 380 -2.61 9.17 -3.87
CA THR A 380 -3.67 10.09 -3.49
C THR A 380 -4.97 9.67 -4.17
N LEU A 381 -6.07 9.72 -3.43
CA LEU A 381 -7.44 9.61 -3.93
C LEU A 381 -8.20 10.87 -3.51
N GLU A 382 -8.52 11.73 -4.47
CA GLU A 382 -9.34 12.92 -4.28
C GLU A 382 -10.81 12.59 -4.53
N ILE A 383 -11.69 13.13 -3.68
CA ILE A 383 -13.14 12.97 -3.74
C ILE A 383 -13.77 14.36 -3.61
N GLU A 384 -14.63 14.72 -4.55
CA GLU A 384 -15.36 16.00 -4.58
C GLU A 384 -16.84 15.86 -4.20
#